data_AF-A0A520A4S2-F1
#
_entry.id   AF-A0A520A4S2-F1
#
_cell.length_a   1.000
_cell.length_b   1.000
_cell.length_c   1.000
_cell.angle_alpha   90.00
_cell.angle_beta   90.00
_cell.angle_gamma   90.00
#
_symmetry.space_group_name_H-M   'P 1'
#
loop_
_entity.id
_entity.type
_entity.pdbx_description
1 polymer ?
#
loop_
_entity_poly.entity_id
_entity_poly.type
_entity_poly.pdbx_seq_one_letter_code
_entity_poly.pdbx_strand_id
1 'polypeptide(L)'
;MRSHDVDYRILGSDIQVLEIELDPQETVIAEAGAMVYMDEAIAFETKMGDGSEPDQGFMGKLFSAGTRLVTGESLFLTHFTHRGTAGKSRVAFSAPYPGTIIALDLG
;
A
#
# COMPACT_ATOMS: atom_id res chain seq x y z
N MET A 1 -16.37 -2.90 0.60
CA MET A 1 -15.46 -3.90 1.23
C MET A 1 -15.01 -3.31 2.55
N ARG A 2 -14.82 -4.11 3.62
CA ARG A 2 -14.26 -3.61 4.89
C ARG A 2 -12.74 -3.70 4.84
N SER A 3 -12.05 -2.72 5.41
CA SER A 3 -10.59 -2.73 5.55
C SER A 3 -10.15 -3.78 6.56
N HIS A 4 -8.95 -4.34 6.39
CA HIS A 4 -8.30 -5.15 7.42
C HIS A 4 -7.82 -4.25 8.57
N ASP A 5 -7.79 -4.79 9.77
CA ASP A 5 -7.23 -4.13 10.95
C ASP A 5 -5.80 -4.64 11.12
N VAL A 6 -4.82 -3.78 10.92
CA VAL A 6 -3.40 -4.17 10.78
C VAL A 6 -2.55 -3.57 11.88
N ASP A 7 -1.62 -4.36 12.40
CA ASP A 7 -0.62 -3.91 13.37
C ASP A 7 0.49 -3.13 12.65
N TYR A 8 1.03 -2.08 13.29
CA TYR A 8 2.15 -1.32 12.74
C TYR A 8 3.08 -0.73 13.80
N ARG A 9 4.28 -0.33 13.38
CA ARG A 9 5.28 0.39 14.18
C ARG A 9 5.91 1.49 13.35
N ILE A 10 6.13 2.64 13.98
CA ILE A 10 6.88 3.75 13.38
C ILE A 10 8.27 3.78 14.00
N LEU A 11 9.28 3.59 13.17
CA LEU A 11 10.69 3.51 13.54
C LEU A 11 11.39 4.84 13.20
N GLY A 12 12.27 5.31 14.09
CA GLY A 12 13.04 6.54 13.90
C GLY A 12 12.39 7.81 14.45
N SER A 13 13.13 8.92 14.42
CA SER A 13 12.71 10.24 14.90
C SER A 13 12.41 11.21 13.75
N ASP A 14 13.46 11.63 13.03
CA ASP A 14 13.39 12.73 12.05
C ASP A 14 13.27 12.22 10.60
N ILE A 15 13.59 10.94 10.39
CA ILE A 15 13.38 10.21 9.16
C ILE A 15 12.75 8.88 9.57
N GLN A 16 11.44 8.75 9.35
CA GLN A 16 10.67 7.64 9.89
C GLN A 16 10.37 6.55 8.85
N VAL A 17 10.38 5.31 9.32
CA VAL A 17 9.98 4.12 8.56
C VAL A 17 8.75 3.51 9.24
N LEU A 18 7.69 3.28 8.48
CA LEU A 18 6.49 2.57 8.92
C LEU A 18 6.65 1.09 8.59
N GLU A 19 6.74 0.23 9.61
CA GLU A 19 6.70 -1.22 9.47
C GLU A 19 5.28 -1.70 9.76
N ILE A 20 4.65 -2.39 8.81
CA ILE A 20 3.31 -2.96 8.93
C ILE A 20 3.44 -4.47 9.04
N GLU A 21 2.70 -5.05 9.98
CA GLU A 21 2.66 -6.47 10.26
C GLU A 21 1.32 -7.03 9.80
N LEU A 22 1.36 -8.06 8.95
CA LEU A 22 0.21 -8.65 8.31
C LEU A 22 0.03 -10.11 8.74
N ASP A 23 -1.19 -10.46 9.14
CA ASP A 23 -1.62 -11.84 9.27
C ASP A 23 -1.83 -12.49 7.89
N PRO A 24 -1.87 -13.83 7.78
CA PRO A 24 -2.08 -14.51 6.50
C PRO A 24 -3.32 -13.99 5.77
N GLN A 25 -3.16 -13.69 4.47
CA GLN A 25 -4.17 -13.09 3.58
C GLN A 25 -4.50 -11.62 3.80
N GLU A 26 -3.95 -10.98 4.84
CA GLU A 26 -4.09 -9.54 4.96
C GLU A 26 -3.31 -8.82 3.88
N THR A 27 -3.81 -7.64 3.53
CA THR A 27 -3.27 -6.83 2.44
C THR A 27 -3.22 -5.37 2.87
N VAL A 28 -2.08 -4.74 2.61
CA VAL A 28 -1.93 -3.29 2.67
C VAL A 28 -1.72 -2.74 1.27
N ILE A 29 -2.24 -1.53 1.01
CA ILE A 29 -2.11 -0.83 -0.27
C ILE A 29 -1.17 0.36 -0.04
N ALA A 30 -0.13 0.46 -0.87
CA ALA A 30 0.83 1.55 -0.80
C ALA A 30 1.41 1.89 -2.19
N GLU A 31 2.07 3.03 -2.29
CA GLU A 31 2.84 3.39 -3.48
C GLU A 31 4.11 2.54 -3.56
N ALA A 32 4.38 1.95 -4.73
CA ALA A 32 5.53 1.05 -4.92
C ALA A 32 6.88 1.72 -4.60
N GLY A 33 7.00 3.02 -4.87
CA GLY A 33 8.22 3.79 -4.65
C GLY A 33 8.57 4.06 -3.18
N ALA A 34 7.65 3.79 -2.26
CA ALA A 34 7.84 4.02 -0.83
C ALA A 34 8.37 2.78 -0.08
N MET A 35 8.41 1.60 -0.70
CA MET A 35 8.79 0.35 -0.02
C MET A 35 10.29 0.28 0.26
N VAL A 36 10.64 -0.06 1.50
CA VAL A 36 12.03 -0.16 1.98
C VAL A 36 12.48 -1.62 2.03
N TYR A 37 11.69 -2.48 2.66
CA TYR A 37 11.91 -3.92 2.72
C TYR A 37 10.59 -4.66 2.89
N MET A 38 10.61 -5.96 2.60
CA MET A 38 9.51 -6.87 2.86
C MET A 38 10.03 -8.26 3.18
N ASP A 39 9.32 -9.00 4.01
CA ASP A 39 9.58 -10.41 4.27
C ASP A 39 9.22 -11.28 3.06
N GLU A 40 9.83 -12.47 2.96
CA GLU A 40 9.66 -13.40 1.81
C GLU A 40 8.19 -13.79 1.56
N ALA A 41 7.38 -13.88 2.61
CA ALA A 41 5.97 -14.29 2.50
C ALA A 41 5.05 -13.17 2.00
N ILE A 42 5.54 -11.94 1.82
CA ILE A 42 4.78 -10.85 1.21
C ILE A 42 4.92 -10.91 -0.31
N ALA A 43 3.80 -11.08 -1.00
CA ALA A 43 3.72 -10.91 -2.44
C ALA A 43 3.16 -9.52 -2.77
N PHE A 44 3.64 -8.90 -3.85
CA PHE A 44 3.14 -7.62 -4.31
C PHE A 44 2.53 -7.70 -5.72
N GLU A 45 1.46 -6.95 -5.94
CA GLU A 45 0.81 -6.79 -7.24
C GLU A 45 0.51 -5.31 -7.49
N THR A 46 1.08 -4.75 -8.55
CA THR A 46 0.82 -3.37 -8.95
C THR A 46 -0.45 -3.31 -9.79
N LYS A 47 -1.45 -2.59 -9.29
CA LYS A 47 -2.74 -2.39 -9.98
C LYS A 47 -2.88 -0.94 -10.42
N MET A 48 -3.48 -0.76 -11.60
CA MET A 48 -3.83 0.55 -12.13
C MET A 48 -5.17 0.99 -11.51
N GLY A 49 -5.18 2.12 -10.80
CA GLY A 49 -6.31 2.53 -9.95
C GLY A 49 -6.24 1.97 -8.51
N ASP A 50 -7.28 2.21 -7.71
CA ASP A 50 -7.39 1.76 -6.30
C ASP A 50 -7.88 0.31 -6.14
N GLY A 51 -8.17 -0.37 -7.26
CA GLY A 51 -8.65 -1.76 -7.27
C GLY A 51 -10.05 -1.95 -6.68
N SER A 52 -10.77 -0.87 -6.33
CA SER A 52 -12.08 -0.95 -5.68
C SER A 52 -13.24 -1.16 -6.68
N GLU A 53 -13.00 -0.91 -7.97
CA GLU A 53 -13.98 -1.03 -9.06
C GLU A 53 -13.51 -2.00 -10.17
N PRO A 54 -13.78 -3.32 -10.02
CA PRO A 54 -13.43 -4.30 -11.05
C PRO A 54 -14.21 -4.14 -12.38
N ASP A 55 -15.42 -3.57 -12.35
CA ASP A 55 -16.38 -3.50 -13.47
C ASP A 55 -16.24 -2.28 -14.40
N GLN A 56 -15.26 -1.38 -14.20
CA GLN A 56 -15.06 -0.28 -15.15
C GLN A 56 -14.53 -0.80 -16.49
N GLY A 57 -15.31 -0.61 -17.56
CA GLY A 57 -14.93 -0.91 -18.94
C GLY A 57 -13.66 -0.17 -19.38
N PHE A 58 -13.03 -0.65 -20.46
CA PHE A 58 -11.72 -0.19 -20.97
C PHE A 58 -11.62 1.34 -21.15
N MET A 59 -12.72 2.00 -21.55
CA MET A 59 -12.76 3.46 -21.73
C MET A 59 -12.83 4.24 -20.40
N GLY A 60 -13.45 3.69 -19.36
CA GLY A 60 -13.51 4.29 -18.02
C GLY A 60 -12.15 4.24 -17.30
N LYS A 61 -11.42 3.13 -17.46
CA LYS A 61 -10.04 2.98 -16.97
C LYS A 61 -9.06 3.93 -17.66
N LEU A 62 -9.26 4.21 -18.96
CA LEU A 62 -8.40 5.15 -19.70
C LEU A 62 -8.68 6.61 -19.33
N PHE A 63 -9.94 6.99 -19.12
CA PHE A 63 -10.31 8.35 -18.71
C PHE A 63 -9.83 8.66 -17.28
N SER A 64 -10.06 7.74 -16.32
CA SER A 64 -9.58 7.90 -14.94
C SER A 64 -8.06 7.98 -14.85
N ALA A 65 -7.35 7.20 -15.66
CA ALA A 65 -5.89 7.30 -15.76
C ALA A 65 -5.43 8.60 -16.41
N GLY A 66 -6.13 9.08 -17.45
CA GLY A 66 -5.85 10.38 -18.07
C GLY A 66 -6.04 11.54 -17.09
N THR A 67 -7.11 11.52 -16.29
CA THR A 67 -7.34 12.54 -15.25
C THR A 67 -6.26 12.51 -14.17
N ARG A 68 -5.86 11.33 -13.69
CA ARG A 68 -4.81 11.21 -12.65
C ARG A 68 -3.43 11.65 -13.12
N LEU A 69 -3.08 11.40 -14.40
CA LEU A 69 -1.87 11.97 -15.01
C LEU A 69 -1.86 13.50 -14.96
N VAL A 70 -3.02 14.13 -15.14
CA VAL A 70 -3.18 15.60 -15.12
C VAL A 70 -3.20 16.14 -13.69
N THR A 71 -3.75 15.41 -12.72
CA THR A 71 -3.74 15.80 -11.29
C THR A 71 -2.40 15.53 -10.60
N GLY A 72 -1.50 14.77 -11.23
CA GLY A 72 -0.18 14.42 -10.69
C GLY A 72 -0.23 13.32 -9.62
N GLU A 73 -1.35 12.62 -9.51
CA GLU A 73 -1.52 11.50 -8.59
C GLU A 73 -0.95 10.21 -9.17
N SER A 74 -0.42 9.33 -8.31
CA SER A 74 0.10 8.04 -8.75
C SER A 74 -0.97 7.21 -9.46
N LEU A 75 -0.66 6.76 -10.68
CA LEU A 75 -1.53 5.90 -11.50
C LEU A 75 -1.62 4.47 -10.98
N PHE A 76 -0.67 4.08 -10.13
CA PHE A 76 -0.46 2.70 -9.74
C PHE A 76 -0.38 2.59 -8.22
N LEU A 77 -1.27 1.78 -7.66
CA LEU A 77 -1.21 1.37 -6.27
C LEU A 77 -0.79 -0.09 -6.19
N THR A 78 0.15 -0.38 -5.29
CA THR A 78 0.67 -1.73 -5.12
C THR A 78 0.03 -2.36 -3.90
N HIS A 79 -0.52 -3.55 -4.10
CA HIS A 79 -1.10 -4.36 -3.05
C HIS A 79 -0.03 -5.29 -2.53
N PHE A 80 0.29 -5.19 -1.24
CA PHE A 80 1.23 -6.07 -0.55
C PHE A 80 0.40 -7.02 0.31
N THR A 81 0.38 -8.30 -0.06
CA THR A 81 -0.44 -9.33 0.58
C THR A 81 0.44 -10.39 1.21
N HIS A 82 0.14 -10.76 2.46
CA HIS A 82 0.79 -11.90 3.09
C HIS A 82 0.24 -13.22 2.50
N ARG A 83 1.06 -13.93 1.72
CA ARG A 83 0.71 -15.21 1.06
C ARG A 83 1.20 -16.45 1.80
N GLY A 84 1.88 -16.28 2.92
CA GLY A 84 2.25 -17.35 3.83
C GLY A 84 1.03 -18.00 4.49
N THR A 85 1.24 -19.16 5.11
CA THR A 85 0.17 -19.97 5.73
C THR A 85 0.11 -19.83 7.25
N ALA A 86 1.16 -19.31 7.89
CA ALA A 86 1.25 -19.15 9.34
C ALA A 86 2.26 -18.08 9.72
N GLY A 87 2.15 -17.58 10.95
CA GLY A 87 2.99 -16.51 11.48
C GLY A 87 2.57 -15.15 10.95
N LYS A 88 3.35 -14.14 11.32
CA LYS A 88 3.18 -12.76 10.87
C LYS A 88 4.30 -12.40 9.90
N SER A 89 3.98 -11.56 8.92
CA SER A 89 4.93 -11.13 7.90
C SER A 89 4.91 -9.62 7.78
N ARG A 90 6.06 -9.01 7.53
CA ARG A 90 6.22 -7.55 7.58
C ARG A 90 6.54 -6.94 6.24
N VAL A 91 6.05 -5.72 6.05
CA VAL A 91 6.42 -4.85 4.93
C VAL A 91 6.62 -3.44 5.47
N ALA A 92 7.67 -2.76 5.01
CA ALA A 92 8.04 -1.45 5.51
C ALA A 92 8.07 -0.38 4.42
N PHE A 93 7.67 0.82 4.80
CA PHE A 93 7.53 1.98 3.92
C PHE A 93 8.20 3.22 4.52
N SER A 94 8.74 4.09 3.67
CA SER A 94 9.30 5.38 4.04
C SER A 94 8.97 6.42 2.97
N ALA A 95 8.79 7.67 3.39
CA ALA A 95 8.71 8.78 2.46
C ALA A 95 10.08 9.00 1.77
N PRO A 96 10.11 9.54 0.53
CA PRO A 96 11.34 9.84 -0.19
C PRO A 96 12.02 11.13 0.28
N TYR A 97 11.56 11.72 1.38
CA TYR A 97 12.07 12.95 1.98
C TYR A 97 12.04 12.85 3.51
N PRO A 98 12.94 13.56 4.22
CA PRO A 98 12.93 13.62 5.68
C PRO A 98 11.59 14.09 6.23
N GLY A 99 11.12 13.46 7.31
CA GLY A 99 9.83 13.76 7.90
C GLY A 99 9.33 12.67 8.84
N THR A 100 8.15 12.92 9.39
CA THR A 100 7.46 12.06 10.35
C THR A 100 6.18 11.48 9.75
N ILE A 101 5.81 10.29 10.21
CA ILE A 101 4.61 9.55 9.84
C ILE A 101 3.58 9.74 10.94
N ILE A 102 2.34 10.04 10.55
CA ILE A 102 1.20 10.19 11.46
C ILE A 102 0.15 9.16 11.04
N ALA A 103 -0.19 8.26 11.94
CA ALA A 103 -1.27 7.31 11.72
C ALA A 103 -2.62 7.96 12.04
N LEU A 104 -3.59 7.80 11.12
CA LEU A 104 -4.96 8.29 11.27
C LEU A 104 -5.91 7.09 11.19
N ASP A 105 -6.69 6.89 12.24
CA ASP A 105 -7.78 5.91 12.26
C ASP A 105 -9.02 6.51 11.59
N LEU A 106 -9.63 5.75 10.67
CA LEU A 106 -10.75 6.20 9.85
C LEU A 106 -12.11 5.61 10.29
N GLY A 107 -12.13 4.68 11.25
CA GLY A 107 -13.37 4.01 11.75
C GLY A 107 -13.99 3.03 10.76
#